data_AF-A0A7L9FHT9-F1
#
_entry.id   AF-A0A7L9FHT9-F1
#
_cell.length_a   1.000
_cell.length_b   1.000
_cell.length_c   1.000
_cell.angle_alpha   90.00
_cell.angle_beta   90.00
_cell.angle_gamma   90.00
#
_symmetry.space_group_name_H-M   'P 1'
#
loop_
_entity.id
_entity.type
_entity.pdbx_description
1 polymer ?
#
loop_
_entity_poly.entity_id
_entity_poly.type
_entity_poly.pdbx_seq_one_letter_code
_entity_poly.pdbx_strand_id
1 'polypeptide(L)' 'MVTITKQPVYEIQNVVASVTLNQRLDLERIAERIPHAEYSPEHPRSPDLGSESSRG' A
#
# COMPACT_ATOMS: atom_id res chain seq x y z
N MET A 1 -4.04 -47.87 -0.45
CA MET A 1 -4.97 -46.94 0.22
C MET A 1 -4.12 -45.88 0.92
N VAL A 2 -4.31 -44.60 0.64
CA VAL A 2 -3.52 -43.51 1.26
C VAL A 2 -4.44 -42.74 2.20
N THR A 3 -4.03 -42.62 3.46
CA THR A 3 -4.79 -41.92 4.52
C THR A 3 -4.11 -40.59 4.81
N ILE A 4 -4.75 -39.48 4.43
CA ILE A 4 -4.27 -38.12 4.77
C ILE A 4 -4.72 -37.80 6.21
N THR A 5 -3.78 -37.54 7.12
CA THR A 5 -4.04 -37.35 8.56
C THR A 5 -3.73 -35.95 9.08
N LYS A 6 -3.13 -35.07 8.27
CA LYS A 6 -2.65 -33.75 8.72
C LYS A 6 -3.64 -32.64 8.36
N GLN A 7 -4.04 -31.87 9.37
CA GLN A 7 -4.86 -30.68 9.19
C GLN A 7 -4.00 -29.52 8.64
N PRO A 8 -4.50 -28.75 7.67
CA PRO A 8 -3.77 -27.61 7.13
C PRO A 8 -3.67 -26.49 8.18
N VAL A 9 -2.49 -25.88 8.26
CA VAL A 9 -2.25 -24.65 9.05
C VAL A 9 -2.27 -23.48 8.07
N TYR A 10 -3.01 -22.42 8.40
CA TYR A 10 -3.10 -21.22 7.57
C TYR A 10 -2.84 -19.97 8.41
N GLU A 11 -2.29 -18.94 7.75
CA GLU A 11 -2.01 -17.63 8.34
C GLU A 11 -2.41 -16.54 7.34
N ILE A 12 -3.18 -15.57 7.80
CA ILE A 12 -3.60 -14.44 6.97
C ILE A 12 -2.43 -13.45 6.88
N GLN A 13 -1.92 -13.25 5.67
CA GLN A 13 -0.75 -12.40 5.43
C GLN A 13 -1.11 -10.93 5.25
N ASN A 14 -2.29 -10.65 4.68
CA ASN A 14 -2.76 -9.30 4.45
C ASN A 14 -4.29 -9.31 4.31
N VAL A 15 -4.92 -8.19 4.66
CA VAL A 15 -6.35 -7.93 4.45
C VAL A 15 -6.49 -6.55 3.81
N VAL A 16 -7.20 -6.49 2.68
CA VAL A 16 -7.54 -5.23 2.01
C VAL A 16 -9.05 -5.01 2.16
N ALA A 17 -9.44 -3.83 2.62
CA ALA A 17 -10.83 -3.42 2.76
C ALA A 17 -11.07 -2.07 2.08
N SER A 18 -12.32 -1.80 1.70
CA SER A 18 -12.74 -0.54 1.10
C SER A 18 -13.85 0.08 1.94
N VAL A 19 -13.80 1.40 2.11
CA VAL A 19 -14.78 2.18 2.88
C VAL A 19 -15.18 3.41 2.08
N THR A 20 -16.45 3.81 2.20
CA THR A 20 -16.98 5.04 1.62
C THR A 20 -17.47 5.94 2.74
N LEU A 21 -16.92 7.16 2.84
CA LEU A 21 -17.24 8.11 3.92
C LEU A 21 -18.42 9.05 3.58
N ASN A 22 -18.93 9.00 2.34
CA ASN A 22 -20.08 9.77 1.85
C ASN A 22 -20.04 11.28 2.19
N GLN A 23 -18.85 11.87 2.26
CA GLN A 23 -18.62 13.29 2.55
C GLN A 23 -17.44 13.82 1.74
N ARG A 24 -17.37 15.14 1.57
CA ARG A 24 -16.16 15.79 1.04
C ARG A 24 -15.07 15.80 2.10
N LEU A 25 -13.83 15.57 1.66
CA LEU A 25 -12.64 15.58 2.50
C LEU A 25 -11.71 16.68 2.02
N ASP A 26 -11.14 17.40 2.98
CA ASP A 26 -10.11 18.39 2.76
C ASP A 26 -8.75 17.74 3.03
N LEU A 27 -8.06 17.34 1.95
CA LEU A 27 -6.85 16.53 2.04
C LEU A 27 -5.66 17.32 2.60
N GLU A 28 -5.61 18.64 2.38
CA GLU A 28 -4.59 19.52 2.97
C GLU A 28 -4.75 19.54 4.50
N ARG A 29 -5.97 19.79 5.00
CA ARG A 29 -6.24 19.78 6.44
C ARG A 29 -6.03 18.42 7.09
N ILE A 30 -6.28 17.34 6.36
CA ILE A 30 -6.06 15.98 6.84
C ILE A 30 -4.58 15.71 7.00
N ALA A 31 -3.76 16.04 6.00
CA ALA A 31 -2.31 15.86 6.06
C ALA A 31 -1.66 16.67 7.19
N GLU A 32 -2.15 17.88 7.47
CA GLU A 32 -1.67 18.70 8.60
C GLU A 32 -1.99 18.10 9.98
N ARG A 33 -3.14 17.42 10.13
CA ARG A 33 -3.67 17.00 11.43
C ARG A 33 -3.44 15.54 11.77
N ILE A 34 -3.30 14.67 10.76
CA ILE A 34 -3.15 13.24 10.98
C ILE A 34 -1.66 12.89 10.94
N PRO A 35 -1.09 12.38 12.05
CA PRO A 35 0.30 11.93 12.07
C PRO A 35 0.55 10.89 10.99
N HIS A 36 1.67 11.04 10.28
CA HIS A 36 2.11 10.14 9.19
C HIS A 36 1.21 10.13 7.94
N ALA A 37 0.17 10.95 7.87
CA ALA A 37 -0.55 11.17 6.62
C ALA A 37 0.25 12.10 5.72
N GLU A 38 0.36 11.75 4.44
CA GLU A 38 1.03 12.57 3.43
C GLU A 38 0.05 12.88 2.30
N TYR A 39 0.05 14.14 1.86
CA TYR A 39 -0.68 14.58 0.68
C TYR A 39 0.18 15.54 -0.12
N SER A 40 0.54 15.13 -1.34
CA SER A 40 1.26 15.95 -2.31
C SER A 40 0.47 15.96 -3.62
N PRO A 41 -0.30 17.02 -3.94
CA PRO A 41 -1.14 17.07 -5.14
C PRO A 41 -0.33 17.03 -6.45
N GLU A 42 0.96 17.37 -6.37
CA GLU A 42 1.93 17.36 -7.46
C GLU A 42 2.73 16.04 -7.56
N HIS A 43 2.43 15.03 -6.73
CA HIS A 43 3.26 13.83 -6.62
C HIS A 43 3.53 13.18 -8.01
N PRO A 44 4.80 12.92 -8.35
CA PRO A 44 5.29 13.21 -9.68
C PRO A 44 5.18 12.03 -10.65
N ARG A 45 5.14 12.39 -11.93
CA ARG A 45 5.40 11.53 -13.10
C ARG A 45 6.69 10.71 -12.86
N SER A 46 6.60 9.38 -12.77
CA SER A 46 7.74 8.51 -13.06
C SER A 46 7.98 8.54 -14.58
N PRO A 47 9.21 8.79 -15.08
CA PRO A 47 10.30 7.80 -14.97
C PRO A 47 11.74 8.38 -14.96
N ASP A 48 12.69 7.72 -14.29
CA ASP A 48 14.09 7.68 -14.75
C ASP A 48 14.76 6.38 -14.27
N LEU A 49 14.54 5.31 -15.03
CA LEU A 49 15.46 4.18 -15.10
C LEU A 49 16.71 4.66 -15.86
N GLY A 50 17.58 5.40 -15.16
CA GLY A 50 18.70 6.12 -15.78
C GLY A 50 20.04 5.96 -15.09
N SER A 51 20.19 5.06 -14.12
CA SER A 51 21.49 4.80 -13.47
C SER A 51 21.80 3.31 -13.35
N GLU A 52 21.60 2.54 -14.41
CA GLU A 52 22.47 1.41 -14.73
C GLU A 52 23.61 1.93 -15.62
N SER A 53 24.61 2.57 -15.02
CA SER A 53 25.89 2.87 -15.67
C SER A 53 26.96 3.09 -14.62
N SER A 54 27.34 2.01 -13.94
CA SER A 54 28.72 1.74 -13.55
C SER A 54 28.82 0.28 -13.11
N ARG A 55 28.74 -0.61 -14.12
CA ARG A 55 29.66 -1.74 -14.14
C ARG A 55 31.03 -1.14 -14.46
N GLY A 56 31.84 -1.03 -13.42
CA GLY A 56 33.28 -0.80 -13.47
C GLY A 56 33.88 -1.60 -12.33
#